data_AF-A0A817XMW4-F1
#
_entry.id   AF-A0A817XMW4-F1
#
_cell.length_a   1.000
_cell.length_b   1.000
_cell.length_c   1.000
_cell.angle_alpha   90.00
_cell.angle_beta   90.00
_cell.angle_gamma   90.00
#
_symmetry.space_group_name_H-M   'P 1'
#
loop_
_entity.id
_entity.type
_entity.pdbx_description
1 polymer ?
#
loop_
_entity_poly.entity_id
_entity_poly.type
_entity_poly.pdbx_seq_one_letter_code
_entity_poly.pdbx_strand_id
1 'polypeptide(L)'
;MMFLFSSEIALDFHLKRNANPGRYANRIFNKLAYGCISCNTFCDCQYLCGNIANFFELQVDGRSMNEDLLRMRPDAVLILNIASYAAGTNPWEGVYDNLWCAGSQTDDDRFREQSCSDGYLEIIGFKHFELARIQLGRRGHRIAQGSEIRLRFRRGVPMEIDGEPFPLGPCQMIITRKNQARMIATERSQAAQQIQSKRV
;
A
#
# COMPACT_ATOMS: atom_id res chain seq x y z
N MET A 1 -7.78 -2.01 -7.26
CA MET A 1 -6.46 -1.56 -7.75
C MET A 1 -5.69 -0.88 -6.64
N MET A 2 -4.82 -1.68 -6.06
CA MET A 2 -3.75 -1.33 -5.15
C MET A 2 -2.43 -1.66 -5.87
N PHE A 3 -1.39 -0.86 -5.64
CA PHE A 3 -0.03 -1.17 -6.08
C PHE A 3 0.90 -1.20 -4.87
N LEU A 4 1.65 -2.27 -4.66
CA LEU A 4 2.79 -2.30 -3.74
C LEU A 4 4.05 -2.59 -4.56
N PHE A 5 5.17 -1.96 -4.24
CA PHE A 5 6.46 -2.36 -4.81
C PHE A 5 7.56 -2.36 -3.75
N SER A 6 8.58 -3.18 -4.00
CA SER A 6 9.46 -3.81 -2.98
C SER A 6 8.84 -5.02 -2.28
N SER A 7 8.28 -5.95 -3.07
CA SER A 7 7.71 -7.22 -2.59
C SER A 7 8.48 -8.44 -3.11
N GLU A 8 9.82 -8.42 -3.00
CA GLU A 8 10.70 -9.53 -3.42
C GLU A 8 10.29 -10.88 -2.78
N ILE A 9 9.90 -10.84 -1.51
CA ILE A 9 9.35 -11.98 -0.75
C ILE A 9 8.06 -12.52 -1.40
N ALA A 10 7.17 -11.66 -1.87
CA ALA A 10 5.91 -12.08 -2.51
C ALA A 10 6.17 -12.69 -3.91
N LEU A 11 7.11 -12.11 -4.66
CA LEU A 11 7.53 -12.63 -5.95
C LEU A 11 8.20 -14.01 -5.81
N ASP A 12 9.15 -14.16 -4.89
CA ASP A 12 9.80 -15.44 -4.57
C ASP A 12 8.77 -16.51 -4.14
N PHE A 13 7.84 -16.16 -3.24
CA PHE A 13 6.77 -17.07 -2.85
C PHE A 13 5.87 -17.47 -4.03
N HIS A 14 5.46 -16.51 -4.87
CA HIS A 14 4.63 -16.77 -6.04
C HIS A 14 5.34 -17.69 -7.04
N LEU A 15 6.64 -17.48 -7.29
CA LEU A 15 7.45 -18.37 -8.14
C LEU A 15 7.56 -19.78 -7.54
N LYS A 16 7.86 -19.90 -6.24
CA LYS A 16 7.93 -21.19 -5.52
C LYS A 16 6.58 -21.93 -5.52
N ARG A 17 5.47 -21.19 -5.39
CA ARG A 17 4.08 -21.69 -5.51
C ARG A 17 3.81 -22.26 -6.90
N ASN A 18 4.07 -21.47 -7.94
CA ASN A 18 3.79 -21.85 -9.33
C ASN A 18 4.65 -23.05 -9.78
N ALA A 19 5.89 -23.16 -9.27
CA ALA A 19 6.76 -24.31 -9.51
C ALA A 19 6.32 -25.60 -8.77
N ASN A 20 5.51 -25.51 -7.71
CA ASN A 20 5.14 -26.65 -6.86
C ASN A 20 3.64 -26.63 -6.46
N PRO A 21 2.67 -26.57 -7.41
CA PRO A 21 1.26 -26.31 -7.09
C PRO A 21 0.66 -27.29 -6.06
N GLY A 22 1.06 -28.56 -6.09
CA GLY A 22 0.59 -29.58 -5.14
C GLY A 22 0.97 -29.34 -3.67
N ARG A 23 1.97 -28.50 -3.37
CA ARG A 23 2.35 -28.14 -1.98
C ARG A 23 1.55 -26.95 -1.41
N TYR A 24 0.87 -26.18 -2.26
CA TYR A 24 0.26 -24.89 -1.91
C TYR A 24 -1.24 -24.81 -2.19
N ALA A 25 -1.94 -25.96 -2.15
CA ALA A 25 -3.39 -26.01 -2.37
C ALA A 25 -4.22 -25.34 -1.24
N ASN A 26 -3.70 -25.31 -0.01
CA ASN A 26 -4.45 -24.88 1.17
C ASN A 26 -4.38 -23.36 1.39
N ARG A 27 -5.48 -22.63 1.13
CA ARG A 27 -5.58 -21.16 1.27
C ARG A 27 -5.18 -20.62 2.66
N ILE A 28 -5.46 -21.37 3.72
CA ILE A 28 -5.04 -21.03 5.10
C ILE A 28 -3.53 -21.21 5.26
N PHE A 29 -2.99 -22.33 4.75
CA PHE A 29 -1.55 -22.59 4.79
C PHE A 29 -0.76 -21.60 3.94
N ASN A 30 -1.32 -21.12 2.82
CA ASN A 30 -0.71 -20.05 2.03
C ASN A 30 -0.69 -18.71 2.79
N LYS A 31 -1.77 -18.35 3.51
CA LYS A 31 -1.76 -17.16 4.38
C LYS A 31 -0.74 -17.27 5.52
N LEU A 32 -0.66 -18.44 6.17
CA LEU A 32 0.35 -18.71 7.19
C LEU A 32 1.77 -18.71 6.60
N ALA A 33 1.97 -19.28 5.41
CA ALA A 33 3.27 -19.25 4.73
C ALA A 33 3.68 -17.82 4.36
N TYR A 34 2.79 -16.97 3.82
CA TYR A 34 3.08 -15.55 3.62
C TYR A 34 3.47 -14.85 4.94
N GLY A 35 2.73 -15.10 6.04
CA GLY A 35 3.04 -14.52 7.35
C GLY A 35 4.37 -15.02 7.94
N CYS A 36 4.61 -16.32 7.91
CA CYS A 36 5.82 -16.95 8.46
C CYS A 36 7.06 -16.74 7.58
N ILE A 37 6.92 -16.63 6.26
CA ILE A 37 8.03 -16.27 5.37
C ILE A 37 8.36 -14.77 5.54
N SER A 38 7.35 -13.90 5.67
CA SER A 38 7.61 -12.52 6.11
C SER A 38 8.39 -12.50 7.43
N CYS A 39 7.93 -13.26 8.44
CA CYS A 39 8.58 -13.34 9.75
C CYS A 39 10.02 -13.90 9.69
N ASN A 40 10.26 -14.99 8.97
CA ASN A 40 11.58 -15.62 8.90
C ASN A 40 12.56 -14.80 8.03
N THR A 41 12.10 -14.17 6.95
CA THR A 41 12.96 -13.28 6.15
C THR A 41 13.32 -11.99 6.91
N PHE A 42 12.55 -11.57 7.93
CA PHE A 42 12.99 -10.52 8.85
C PHE A 42 14.20 -10.91 9.74
N CYS A 43 14.53 -12.20 9.88
CA CYS A 43 15.68 -12.63 10.70
C CYS A 43 17.01 -12.62 9.94
N ASP A 44 17.03 -13.14 8.71
CA ASP A 44 18.28 -13.30 7.94
C ASP A 44 18.64 -12.09 7.07
N CYS A 45 17.69 -11.21 6.76
CA CYS A 45 17.85 -10.29 5.64
C CYS A 45 18.45 -8.92 5.99
N GLN A 46 19.78 -8.90 6.20
CA GLN A 46 20.58 -7.66 6.14
C GLN A 46 20.67 -7.06 4.71
N TYR A 47 20.09 -7.74 3.71
CA TYR A 47 20.19 -7.39 2.28
C TYR A 47 18.96 -6.65 1.71
N LEU A 48 17.84 -6.62 2.43
CA LEU A 48 16.62 -5.87 2.02
C LEU A 48 16.74 -4.34 2.22
N CYS A 49 17.85 -3.86 2.80
CA CYS A 49 18.08 -2.46 3.19
C CYS A 49 18.34 -1.53 1.97
N GLY A 50 17.34 -1.38 1.10
CA GLY A 50 17.51 -0.94 -0.29
C GLY A 50 17.03 0.46 -0.67
N ASN A 51 16.54 1.29 0.26
CA ASN A 51 16.02 2.67 0.05
C ASN A 51 15.42 2.91 -1.35
N ILE A 52 14.18 2.47 -1.55
CA ILE A 52 13.61 2.39 -2.90
C ILE A 52 13.40 3.75 -3.57
N ALA A 53 13.46 4.87 -2.84
CA ALA A 53 13.43 6.24 -3.38
C ALA A 53 14.48 6.50 -4.49
N ASN A 54 15.57 5.72 -4.55
CA ASN A 54 16.59 5.83 -5.60
C ASN A 54 16.25 5.03 -6.88
N PHE A 55 15.28 4.11 -6.84
CA PHE A 55 14.94 3.22 -7.96
C PHE A 55 13.89 3.81 -8.90
N PHE A 56 13.11 4.81 -8.46
CA PHE A 56 12.02 5.42 -9.20
C PHE A 56 11.86 6.91 -8.91
N GLU A 57 11.29 7.67 -9.85
CA GLU A 57 10.78 9.02 -9.63
C GLU A 57 9.26 8.96 -9.39
N LEU A 58 8.73 9.83 -8.52
CA LEU A 58 7.30 9.98 -8.21
C LEU A 58 6.82 11.40 -8.45
N GLN A 59 5.75 11.53 -9.23
CA GLN A 59 5.02 12.76 -9.44
C GLN A 59 3.53 12.53 -9.16
N VAL A 60 2.87 13.49 -8.49
CA VAL A 60 1.47 13.41 -8.07
C VAL A 60 0.79 14.73 -8.41
N ASP A 61 -0.27 14.69 -9.23
CA ASP A 61 -0.97 15.87 -9.77
C ASP A 61 0.00 16.97 -10.27
N GLY A 62 1.06 16.55 -10.98
CA GLY A 62 2.12 17.42 -11.50
C GLY A 62 3.24 17.79 -10.52
N ARG A 63 3.08 17.61 -9.21
CA ARG A 63 4.11 17.89 -8.19
C ARG A 63 5.09 16.73 -8.04
N SER A 64 6.39 17.00 -8.02
CA SER A 64 7.42 16.01 -7.67
C SER A 64 7.40 15.70 -6.16
N MET A 65 7.44 14.41 -5.82
CA MET A 65 7.51 13.91 -4.44
C MET A 65 8.88 13.27 -4.11
N ASN A 66 9.87 13.44 -4.99
CA ASN A 66 11.19 12.81 -4.84
C ASN A 66 11.92 13.26 -3.55
N GLU A 67 11.75 14.50 -3.10
CA GLU A 67 12.34 14.98 -1.84
C GLU A 67 11.70 14.32 -0.61
N ASP A 68 10.37 14.18 -0.59
CA ASP A 68 9.66 13.52 0.48
C ASP A 68 10.03 12.02 0.55
N LEU A 69 10.21 11.36 -0.61
CA LEU A 69 10.76 10.00 -0.70
C LEU A 69 12.21 9.90 -0.19
N LEU A 70 13.11 10.81 -0.58
CA LEU A 70 14.52 10.80 -0.16
C LEU A 70 14.70 11.16 1.33
N ARG A 71 13.79 11.98 1.88
CA ARG A 71 13.72 12.33 3.31
C ARG A 71 13.17 11.17 4.12
N MET A 72 12.08 10.55 3.67
CA MET A 72 11.50 9.40 4.35
C MET A 72 12.45 8.20 4.30
N ARG A 73 12.99 7.88 3.13
CA ARG A 73 13.65 6.61 2.79
C ARG A 73 12.74 5.41 3.07
N PRO A 74 11.64 5.25 2.32
CA PRO A 74 10.82 4.04 2.40
C PRO A 74 11.60 2.85 1.84
N ASP A 75 11.30 1.67 2.38
CA ASP A 75 11.74 0.38 1.85
C ASP A 75 10.66 -0.24 0.97
N ALA A 76 9.38 0.11 1.20
CA ALA A 76 8.24 -0.21 0.33
C ALA A 76 7.29 0.99 0.20
N VAL A 77 6.61 1.11 -0.94
CA VAL A 77 5.58 2.12 -1.21
C VAL A 77 4.32 1.45 -1.72
N LEU A 78 3.19 1.90 -1.18
CA LEU A 78 1.83 1.40 -1.40
C LEU A 78 0.97 2.54 -1.98
N ILE A 79 0.16 2.21 -2.99
CA ILE A 79 -0.84 3.09 -3.59
C ILE A 79 -2.21 2.42 -3.40
N LEU A 80 -3.19 3.16 -2.88
CA LEU A 80 -4.55 2.68 -2.62
C LEU A 80 -5.62 3.47 -3.37
N ASN A 81 -6.68 2.76 -3.72
CA ASN A 81 -7.99 3.29 -4.16
C ASN A 81 -9.10 2.90 -3.15
N ILE A 82 -8.78 2.11 -2.12
CA ILE A 82 -9.72 1.62 -1.11
C ILE A 82 -9.07 1.64 0.27
N ALA A 83 -9.88 1.86 1.31
CA ALA A 83 -9.41 1.99 2.68
C ALA A 83 -8.89 0.70 3.34
N SER A 84 -9.07 -0.47 2.70
CA SER A 84 -8.69 -1.76 3.24
C SER A 84 -7.53 -2.41 2.49
N TYR A 85 -6.48 -2.75 3.25
CA TYR A 85 -5.33 -3.53 2.79
C TYR A 85 -5.09 -4.73 3.74
N ALA A 86 -4.32 -5.72 3.29
CA ALA A 86 -3.75 -6.81 4.08
C ALA A 86 -4.71 -7.40 5.14
N ALA A 87 -5.75 -8.09 4.67
CA ALA A 87 -6.81 -8.71 5.48
C ALA A 87 -7.78 -7.77 6.22
N GLY A 88 -7.82 -6.48 5.89
CA GLY A 88 -8.84 -5.52 6.37
C GLY A 88 -8.30 -4.37 7.21
N THR A 89 -6.99 -4.27 7.37
CA THR A 89 -6.30 -3.14 8.00
C THR A 89 -6.51 -1.85 7.20
N ASN A 90 -6.60 -0.69 7.85
CA ASN A 90 -6.49 0.61 7.19
C ASN A 90 -5.09 1.18 7.46
N PRO A 91 -4.19 1.26 6.45
CA PRO A 91 -2.85 1.80 6.62
C PRO A 91 -2.73 3.33 6.42
N TRP A 92 -3.80 4.05 6.03
CA TRP A 92 -3.82 5.51 5.91
C TRP A 92 -4.25 6.18 7.22
N GLU A 93 -5.40 5.78 7.76
CA GLU A 93 -5.97 6.31 9.00
C GLU A 93 -5.59 5.48 10.24
N GLY A 94 -5.33 4.17 10.08
CA GLY A 94 -5.19 3.23 11.20
C GLY A 94 -6.52 2.61 11.65
N VAL A 95 -6.41 1.76 12.67
CA VAL A 95 -7.53 1.07 13.36
C VAL A 95 -7.51 1.34 14.87
N TYR A 96 -6.39 1.82 15.42
CA TYR A 96 -6.30 2.25 16.83
C TYR A 96 -6.37 3.76 17.00
N ASP A 97 -5.82 4.55 16.07
CA ASP A 97 -5.94 6.02 16.06
C ASP A 97 -7.44 6.40 16.17
N ASN A 98 -8.30 5.87 15.30
CA ASN A 98 -9.75 6.09 15.32
C ASN A 98 -10.54 5.40 16.47
N LEU A 99 -9.90 4.57 17.31
CA LEU A 99 -10.52 4.02 18.52
C LEU A 99 -10.34 4.88 19.79
N TRP A 100 -9.40 5.83 19.78
CA TRP A 100 -9.25 6.83 20.86
C TRP A 100 -9.36 8.28 20.37
N CYS A 101 -9.42 8.51 19.06
CA CYS A 101 -9.39 9.84 18.47
C CYS A 101 -10.69 10.23 17.73
N ALA A 102 -11.81 10.16 18.43
CA ALA A 102 -12.93 11.07 18.16
C ALA A 102 -12.56 12.51 18.59
N GLY A 103 -11.46 13.05 18.05
CA GLY A 103 -10.90 14.34 18.46
C GLY A 103 -9.43 14.61 18.12
N SER A 104 -8.61 13.63 17.72
CA SER A 104 -7.29 13.95 17.15
C SER A 104 -7.46 14.35 15.69
N GLN A 105 -7.44 15.65 15.44
CA GLN A 105 -6.83 16.17 14.22
C GLN A 105 -5.42 15.56 14.15
N THR A 106 -5.07 14.86 13.07
CA THR A 106 -3.78 14.16 12.96
C THR A 106 -2.67 15.08 12.44
N ASP A 107 -2.55 16.26 13.06
CA ASP A 107 -1.45 17.24 13.00
C ASP A 107 -0.94 17.66 11.60
N ASP A 108 -1.74 17.39 10.56
CA ASP A 108 -1.27 17.42 9.18
C ASP A 108 -2.41 17.69 8.19
N ASP A 109 -2.90 18.94 8.20
CA ASP A 109 -3.98 19.47 7.32
C ASP A 109 -3.67 19.39 5.81
N ARG A 110 -2.51 18.84 5.42
CA ARG A 110 -2.12 18.58 4.02
C ARG A 110 -2.91 17.43 3.37
N PHE A 111 -3.61 16.60 4.14
CA PHE A 111 -4.27 15.38 3.66
C PHE A 111 -5.76 15.33 3.99
N ARG A 112 -6.56 14.72 3.10
CA ARG A 112 -7.99 14.52 3.29
C ARG A 112 -8.28 13.18 3.97
N GLU A 113 -9.46 13.07 4.58
CA GLU A 113 -9.99 11.79 5.05
C GLU A 113 -10.17 10.84 3.85
N GLN A 114 -9.72 9.60 3.98
CA GLN A 114 -9.68 8.65 2.86
C GLN A 114 -11.07 8.23 2.37
N SER A 115 -11.28 8.30 1.06
CA SER A 115 -12.49 7.83 0.37
C SER A 115 -12.16 7.04 -0.89
N CYS A 116 -12.98 6.04 -1.24
CA CYS A 116 -12.85 5.31 -2.50
C CYS A 116 -13.71 5.89 -3.65
N SER A 117 -14.39 7.01 -3.42
CA SER A 117 -15.37 7.59 -4.35
C SER A 117 -15.04 9.01 -4.84
N ASP A 118 -14.14 9.71 -4.16
CA ASP A 118 -13.79 11.13 -4.40
C ASP A 118 -12.96 11.37 -5.67
N GLY A 119 -12.14 10.40 -6.09
CA GLY A 119 -11.25 10.50 -7.25
C GLY A 119 -9.76 10.55 -6.92
N TYR A 120 -9.41 10.44 -5.65
CA TYR A 120 -8.03 10.44 -5.18
C TYR A 120 -7.49 9.02 -4.99
N LEU A 121 -6.17 8.94 -4.85
CA LEU A 121 -5.40 7.75 -4.54
C LEU A 121 -4.43 8.09 -3.40
N GLU A 122 -4.42 7.28 -2.35
CA GLU A 122 -3.52 7.45 -1.21
C GLU A 122 -2.16 6.81 -1.49
N ILE A 123 -1.07 7.55 -1.26
CA ILE A 123 0.31 7.06 -1.41
C ILE A 123 0.97 6.99 -0.03
N ILE A 124 1.31 5.78 0.38
CA ILE A 124 1.83 5.45 1.71
C ILE A 124 3.23 4.84 1.56
N GLY A 125 4.17 5.34 2.35
CA GLY A 125 5.48 4.71 2.53
C GLY A 125 5.51 3.83 3.77
N PHE A 126 6.36 2.80 3.72
CA PHE A 126 6.72 1.97 4.86
C PHE A 126 8.23 1.79 4.95
N LYS A 127 8.75 1.77 6.19
CA LYS A 127 10.10 1.30 6.51
C LYS A 127 10.05 -0.12 7.04
N HIS A 128 10.98 -1.00 6.65
CA HIS A 128 11.21 -2.35 7.19
C HIS A 128 9.99 -3.00 7.91
N PHE A 129 9.92 -2.88 9.24
CA PHE A 129 8.91 -3.51 10.11
C PHE A 129 7.52 -2.83 10.11
N GLU A 130 7.32 -1.69 9.46
CA GLU A 130 6.05 -0.97 9.44
C GLU A 130 4.97 -1.71 8.65
N LEU A 131 5.33 -2.46 7.59
CA LEU A 131 4.41 -3.37 6.91
C LEU A 131 3.87 -4.48 7.82
N ALA A 132 4.67 -4.98 8.77
CA ALA A 132 4.18 -5.93 9.77
C ALA A 132 3.25 -5.25 10.80
N ARG A 133 3.50 -3.98 11.11
CA ARG A 133 2.72 -3.20 12.09
C ARG A 133 1.30 -2.82 11.63
N ILE A 134 0.99 -2.86 10.33
CA ILE A 134 -0.39 -2.62 9.86
C ILE A 134 -1.37 -3.68 10.40
N GLN A 135 -0.91 -4.92 10.59
CA GLN A 135 -1.70 -6.00 11.23
C GLN A 135 -2.02 -5.70 12.70
N LEU A 136 -1.23 -4.83 13.33
CA LEU A 136 -1.47 -4.27 14.66
C LEU A 136 -2.19 -2.91 14.57
N GLY A 137 -3.00 -2.70 13.53
CA GLY A 137 -3.89 -1.54 13.38
C GLY A 137 -3.19 -0.19 13.23
N ARG A 138 -1.89 -0.15 12.92
CA ARG A 138 -1.13 1.10 12.74
C ARG A 138 -1.14 1.58 11.29
N ARG A 139 -1.26 2.90 11.09
CA ARG A 139 -1.00 3.54 9.79
C ARG A 139 0.49 3.56 9.42
N GLY A 140 0.75 3.62 8.11
CA GLY A 140 2.06 3.93 7.54
C GLY A 140 2.30 5.43 7.43
N HIS A 141 3.36 5.83 6.71
CA HIS A 141 3.66 7.25 6.48
C HIS A 141 2.88 7.76 5.26
N ARG A 142 1.98 8.75 5.45
CA ARG A 142 1.31 9.44 4.34
C ARG A 142 2.34 10.27 3.55
N ILE A 143 2.58 9.93 2.28
CA ILE A 143 3.49 10.68 1.39
C ILE A 143 2.72 11.72 0.60
N ALA A 144 1.64 11.29 -0.06
CA ALA A 144 0.86 12.10 -0.98
C ALA A 144 -0.57 11.55 -1.11
N GLN A 145 -1.48 12.39 -1.59
CA GLN A 145 -2.82 12.00 -2.03
C GLN A 145 -3.10 12.77 -3.32
N GLY A 146 -3.55 12.10 -4.39
CA GLY A 146 -3.73 12.76 -5.69
C GLY A 146 -4.54 11.97 -6.71
N SER A 147 -4.90 12.61 -7.82
CA SER A 147 -5.77 12.04 -8.87
C SER A 147 -5.01 11.41 -10.04
N GLU A 148 -3.83 11.92 -10.35
CA GLU A 148 -2.86 11.37 -11.30
C GLU A 148 -1.53 11.07 -10.59
N ILE A 149 -1.07 9.83 -10.68
CA ILE A 149 0.23 9.41 -10.19
C ILE A 149 1.09 9.01 -11.38
N ARG A 150 2.28 9.61 -11.52
CA ARG A 150 3.30 9.17 -12.49
C ARG A 150 4.48 8.58 -11.75
N LEU A 151 4.87 7.36 -12.13
CA LEU A 151 6.02 6.63 -11.63
C LEU A 151 6.99 6.40 -12.78
N ARG A 152 8.28 6.62 -12.57
CA ARG A 152 9.32 6.34 -13.58
C ARG A 152 10.41 5.47 -12.97
N PHE A 153 10.37 4.18 -13.27
CA PHE A 153 11.29 3.18 -12.75
C PHE A 153 12.58 3.16 -13.58
N ARG A 154 13.72 3.43 -12.92
CA ARG A 154 15.06 3.47 -13.54
C ARG A 154 15.75 2.10 -13.59
N ARG A 155 15.34 1.19 -12.71
CA ARG A 155 15.76 -0.22 -12.68
C ARG A 155 14.53 -1.13 -12.59
N GLY A 156 14.72 -2.43 -12.77
CA GLY A 156 13.68 -3.41 -12.48
C GLY A 156 13.35 -3.47 -10.98
N VAL A 157 12.08 -3.71 -10.63
CA VAL A 157 11.59 -3.83 -9.25
C VAL A 157 10.52 -4.93 -9.13
N PRO A 158 10.42 -5.64 -7.99
CA PRO A 158 9.25 -6.47 -7.71
C PRO A 158 8.05 -5.57 -7.37
N MET A 159 6.94 -5.78 -8.06
CA MET A 159 5.67 -5.08 -7.89
C MET A 159 4.53 -6.09 -7.66
N GLU A 160 3.48 -5.68 -6.97
CA GLU A 160 2.26 -6.44 -6.74
C GLU A 160 1.04 -5.55 -7.03
N ILE A 161 0.09 -6.07 -7.80
CA ILE A 161 -1.17 -5.39 -8.15
C ILE A 161 -2.35 -6.26 -7.71
N ASP A 162 -3.22 -5.71 -6.88
CA ASP A 162 -4.43 -6.37 -6.33
C ASP A 162 -4.20 -7.81 -5.78
N GLY A 163 -2.97 -8.13 -5.35
CA GLY A 163 -2.57 -9.42 -4.76
C GLY A 163 -1.76 -10.34 -5.67
N GLU A 164 -1.51 -9.99 -6.93
CA GLU A 164 -0.65 -10.76 -7.84
C GLU A 164 0.71 -10.06 -8.07
N PRO A 165 1.84 -10.66 -7.60
CA PRO A 165 3.18 -10.12 -7.77
C PRO A 165 3.85 -10.50 -9.10
N PHE A 166 4.63 -9.58 -9.65
CA PHE A 166 5.36 -9.71 -10.91
C PHE A 166 6.62 -8.83 -10.93
N PRO A 167 7.65 -9.18 -11.74
CA PRO A 167 8.79 -8.30 -11.97
C PRO A 167 8.42 -7.19 -12.97
N LEU A 168 8.53 -5.93 -12.55
CA LEU A 168 8.40 -4.77 -13.43
C LEU A 168 9.79 -4.33 -13.90
N GLY A 169 10.00 -4.23 -15.22
CA GLY A 169 11.24 -3.67 -15.80
C GLY A 169 11.30 -2.13 -15.74
N PRO A 170 12.42 -1.51 -16.14
CA PRO A 170 12.51 -0.05 -16.26
C PRO A 170 11.42 0.49 -17.20
N CYS A 171 10.56 1.38 -16.71
CA CYS A 171 9.41 1.89 -17.46
C CYS A 171 8.91 3.23 -16.90
N GLN A 172 7.94 3.82 -17.59
CA GLN A 172 7.08 4.86 -17.03
C GLN A 172 5.66 4.33 -16.91
N MET A 173 5.06 4.50 -15.74
CA MET A 173 3.70 4.11 -15.42
C MET A 173 2.91 5.37 -15.04
N ILE A 174 1.66 5.46 -15.52
CA ILE A 174 0.72 6.53 -15.16
C ILE A 174 -0.55 5.85 -14.63
N ILE A 175 -0.96 6.23 -13.43
CA ILE A 175 -2.14 5.71 -12.74
C ILE A 175 -3.14 6.87 -12.62
N THR A 176 -4.32 6.70 -13.23
CA THR A 176 -5.43 7.66 -13.19
C THR A 176 -6.75 6.92 -13.04
N ARG A 177 -7.76 7.60 -12.48
CA ARG A 177 -9.11 7.05 -12.37
C ARG A 177 -9.79 6.97 -13.74
N LYS A 178 -9.93 5.75 -14.27
CA LYS A 178 -10.59 5.49 -15.57
C LYS A 178 -12.12 5.53 -15.49
N ASN A 179 -12.71 4.88 -14.49
CA ASN A 179 -14.16 4.64 -14.35
C ASN A 179 -14.53 4.54 -12.87
N GLN A 180 -15.84 4.53 -12.55
CA GLN A 180 -16.36 4.21 -11.22
C GLN A 180 -17.43 3.11 -11.33
N ALA A 181 -17.38 2.10 -10.46
CA ALA A 181 -18.41 1.08 -10.33
C ALA A 181 -19.29 1.34 -9.09
N ARG A 182 -20.58 1.00 -9.17
CA ARG A 182 -21.46 0.94 -7.99
C ARG A 182 -21.28 -0.43 -7.32
N MET A 183 -20.75 -0.43 -6.10
CA MET A 183 -20.51 -1.63 -5.30
C MET A 183 -21.60 -1.78 -4.24
N ILE A 184 -21.97 -3.02 -3.90
CA ILE A 184 -22.81 -3.29 -2.73
C ILE A 184 -21.94 -3.06 -1.48
N ALA A 185 -22.41 -2.19 -0.58
CA ALA A 185 -21.73 -1.84 0.66
C ALA A 185 -22.65 -2.16 1.86
N THR A 186 -22.09 -2.68 2.95
CA THR A 186 -22.86 -2.90 4.19
C THR A 186 -23.30 -1.57 4.79
N GLU A 187 -24.36 -1.55 5.61
CA GLU A 187 -24.82 -0.32 6.29
C GLU A 187 -23.69 0.36 7.09
N ARG A 188 -22.80 -0.42 7.73
CA ARG A 188 -21.62 0.12 8.43
C ARG A 188 -20.64 0.80 7.48
N SER A 189 -20.43 0.23 6.29
CA SER A 189 -19.59 0.81 5.24
C SER A 189 -20.22 2.07 4.63
N GLN A 190 -21.55 2.07 4.44
CA GLN A 190 -22.30 3.23 3.96
C GLN A 190 -22.30 4.36 4.98
N ALA A 191 -22.46 4.06 6.28
CA ALA A 191 -22.41 5.05 7.35
C ALA A 191 -21.06 5.77 7.41
N ALA A 192 -19.95 5.05 7.30
CA ALA A 192 -18.61 5.66 7.21
C ALA A 192 -18.51 6.64 6.04
N GLN A 193 -18.92 6.22 4.84
CA GLN A 193 -18.91 7.05 3.63
C GLN A 193 -19.87 8.25 3.69
N GLN A 194 -21.00 8.14 4.41
CA GLN A 194 -21.96 9.24 4.60
C GLN A 194 -21.55 10.23 5.69
N ILE A 195 -20.76 9.82 6.68
CA ILE A 195 -20.16 10.72 7.67
C ILE A 195 -19.09 11.57 6.97
N GLN A 196 -18.28 10.96 6.11
CA GLN A 196 -17.31 11.64 5.25
C GLN A 196 -17.96 12.67 4.33
N SER A 197 -19.06 12.31 3.64
CA SER A 197 -19.72 13.21 2.69
C SER A 197 -20.51 14.37 3.32
N LYS A 198 -20.53 14.51 4.66
CA LYS A 198 -21.29 15.55 5.39
C LYS A 198 -20.40 16.53 6.17
N ARG A 199 -19.10 16.52 5.89
CA ARG A 199 -18.09 17.43 6.47
C ARG A 199 -17.45 18.38 5.43
N VAL A 200 -18.13 18.55 4.29
CA VAL A 200 -17.79 19.45 3.19
C VAL A 200 -18.86 20.54 3.11
#